data_AF-A0A369HCF0-F1
#
_entry.id   AF-A0A369HCF0-F1
#
_cell.length_a   1.000
_cell.length_b   1.000
_cell.length_c   1.000
_cell.angle_alpha   90.00
_cell.angle_beta   90.00
_cell.angle_gamma   90.00
#
_symmetry.space_group_name_H-M   'P 1'
#
loop_
_entity.id
_entity.type
_entity.pdbx_description
1 polymer ?
#
loop_
_entity_poly.entity_id
_entity_poly.type
_entity_poly.pdbx_seq_one_letter_code
_entity_poly.pdbx_strand_id
1 'polypeptide(L)'
;MGGKTWSRDEEVYFWRSVVPVSPKAVIETGLRYTWAECATRMKHYFERLGQRPRRQYTKLMLFEHYYQNVETGHKSPHGKDLVAEHKWQLGEPVLP
;
A
#
# COMPACT_ATOMS: atom_id res chain seq x y z
N MET A 1 -2.27 -11.16 16.21
CA MET A 1 -2.97 -10.30 15.22
C MET A 1 -2.21 -8.99 15.14
N GLY A 2 -1.78 -8.57 13.94
CA GLY A 2 -1.05 -7.31 13.76
C GLY A 2 -1.87 -6.11 14.20
N GLY A 3 -1.19 -5.09 14.71
CA GLY A 3 -1.83 -3.90 15.26
C GLY A 3 -2.88 -3.27 14.33
N LYS A 4 -3.83 -2.55 14.93
CA LYS A 4 -4.98 -1.91 14.25
C LYS A 4 -4.55 -0.99 13.09
N THR A 5 -3.35 -0.43 13.15
CA THR A 5 -2.78 0.46 12.14
C THR A 5 -1.59 -0.19 11.43
N TRP A 6 -1.40 0.16 10.16
CA TRP A 6 -0.20 -0.18 9.39
C TRP A 6 0.97 0.65 9.90
N SER A 7 2.09 0.00 10.16
CA SER A 7 3.33 0.66 10.58
C SER A 7 3.94 1.49 9.46
N ARG A 8 4.86 2.39 9.80
CA ARG A 8 5.55 3.22 8.79
C ARG A 8 6.26 2.38 7.73
N ASP A 9 6.92 1.29 8.12
CA ASP A 9 7.60 0.41 7.16
C ASP A 9 6.61 -0.32 6.24
N GLU A 10 5.48 -0.75 6.78
CA GLU A 10 4.37 -1.31 5.99
C GLU A 10 3.85 -0.29 4.97
N GLU A 11 3.64 0.96 5.39
CA GLU A 11 3.20 2.05 4.50
C GLU A 11 4.22 2.35 3.41
N VAL A 12 5.49 2.54 3.78
CA VAL A 12 6.55 2.86 2.81
C VAL A 12 6.66 1.77 1.75
N TYR A 13 6.68 0.50 2.15
CA TYR A 13 6.75 -0.60 1.18
C TYR A 13 5.48 -0.70 0.34
N PHE A 14 4.30 -0.52 0.95
CA PHE A 14 3.04 -0.53 0.23
C PHE A 14 2.98 0.55 -0.85
N TRP A 15 3.20 1.81 -0.51
CA TRP A 15 3.07 2.92 -1.44
C TRP A 15 4.19 2.99 -2.47
N ARG A 16 5.44 2.67 -2.09
CA ARG A 16 6.59 2.81 -3.00
C ARG A 16 6.91 1.56 -3.81
N SER A 17 6.50 0.37 -3.35
CA SER A 17 6.86 -0.90 -3.99
C SER A 17 5.66 -1.74 -4.43
N VAL A 18 4.52 -1.66 -3.74
CA VAL A 18 3.33 -2.46 -4.07
C VAL A 18 2.41 -1.70 -5.03
N VAL A 19 1.98 -0.49 -4.68
CA VAL A 19 1.04 0.31 -5.48
C VAL A 19 1.54 0.53 -6.92
N PRO A 20 2.82 0.84 -7.19
CA PRO A 20 3.33 1.10 -8.55
C PRO A 20 3.30 -0.11 -9.49
N VAL A 21 3.10 -1.32 -8.97
CA VAL A 21 2.96 -2.56 -9.76
C VAL A 21 1.60 -3.24 -9.55
N SER A 22 0.68 -2.56 -8.88
CA SER A 22 -0.67 -3.05 -8.58
C SER A 22 -1.66 -2.72 -9.71
N PRO A 23 -2.93 -3.15 -9.62
CA PRO A 23 -3.97 -2.70 -10.53
C PRO A 23 -4.22 -1.19 -10.49
N LYS A 24 -3.71 -0.49 -9.46
CA LYS A 24 -3.82 0.96 -9.27
C LYS A 24 -2.51 1.72 -9.55
N ALA A 25 -1.56 1.08 -10.24
CA ALA A 25 -0.33 1.72 -10.68
C ALA A 25 -0.64 2.92 -11.58
N VAL A 26 -0.03 4.07 -11.29
CA VAL A 26 -0.17 5.31 -12.07
C VAL A 26 0.62 5.21 -13.38
N ILE A 27 1.85 4.72 -13.30
CA ILE A 27 2.76 4.58 -14.45
C ILE A 27 2.68 3.15 -14.97
N GLU A 28 2.51 3.00 -16.29
CA GLU A 28 2.52 1.71 -16.94
C GLU A 28 3.96 1.22 -17.14
N THR A 29 4.41 0.32 -16.26
CA THR A 29 5.78 -0.23 -16.27
C THR A 29 5.87 -1.59 -16.96
N GLY A 30 4.76 -2.09 -17.53
CA GLY A 30 4.63 -3.45 -18.07
C GLY A 30 4.46 -4.53 -16.99
N LEU A 31 4.68 -4.20 -15.71
CA LEU A 31 4.41 -5.08 -14.57
C LEU A 31 3.10 -4.67 -13.89
N ARG A 32 2.09 -5.55 -13.96
CA ARG A 32 0.81 -5.32 -13.26
C ARG A 32 0.34 -6.60 -12.58
N TYR A 33 0.68 -6.70 -11.31
CA TYR A 33 0.30 -7.79 -10.43
C TYR A 33 -1.12 -7.60 -9.90
N THR A 34 -1.81 -8.70 -9.66
CA THR A 34 -3.05 -8.73 -8.88
C THR A 34 -2.77 -8.34 -7.42
N TRP A 35 -3.81 -7.91 -6.71
CA TRP A 35 -3.72 -7.68 -5.26
C TRP A 35 -3.30 -8.91 -4.46
N ALA A 36 -3.62 -10.12 -4.94
CA ALA A 36 -3.19 -11.36 -4.30
C ALA A 36 -1.67 -11.56 -4.42
N GLU A 37 -1.12 -11.38 -5.61
CA GLU A 37 0.34 -11.42 -5.83
C GLU A 37 1.06 -10.32 -5.06
N CYS A 38 0.49 -9.12 -5.01
CA CYS A 38 0.99 -8.01 -4.19
C CYS A 38 1.07 -8.39 -2.69
N ALA A 39 0.03 -9.03 -2.15
CA ALA A 39 0.01 -9.48 -0.76
C ALA A 39 1.10 -10.52 -0.49
N THR A 40 1.30 -11.47 -1.41
CA THR A 40 2.39 -12.45 -1.36
C THR A 40 3.76 -11.77 -1.38
N ARG A 41 3.97 -10.77 -2.25
CA ARG A 41 5.21 -10.00 -2.30
C ARG A 41 5.48 -9.24 -1.00
N MET A 42 4.45 -8.61 -0.42
CA MET A 42 4.57 -7.89 0.85
C MET A 42 4.92 -8.86 2.00
N LYS A 43 4.25 -10.02 2.07
CA LYS A 43 4.59 -11.08 3.02
C LYS A 43 6.05 -11.49 2.91
N HIS A 44 6.50 -11.86 1.71
CA HIS A 44 7.88 -12.31 1.49
C HIS A 44 8.92 -11.23 1.76
N TYR A 45 8.61 -9.96 1.47
CA TYR A 45 9.51 -8.86 1.81
C TYR A 45 9.78 -8.79 3.31
N PHE A 46 8.73 -8.76 4.14
CA PHE A 46 8.91 -8.68 5.59
C PHE A 46 9.53 -9.96 6.18
N GLU A 47 9.17 -11.14 5.67
CA GLU A 47 9.82 -12.40 6.06
C GLU A 47 11.33 -12.39 5.80
N ARG A 48 11.78 -11.85 4.65
CA ARG A 48 13.20 -11.76 4.28
C ARG A 48 14.01 -10.77 5.11
N LEU A 49 13.37 -9.75 5.67
CA LEU A 49 14.02 -8.81 6.60
C LEU A 49 14.31 -9.42 7.97
N GLY A 50 14.04 -10.72 8.17
CA GLY A 50 14.12 -11.37 9.49
C GLY A 50 13.04 -10.88 10.45
N GLN A 51 12.09 -10.08 9.97
CA GLN A 51 10.96 -9.59 10.74
C GLN A 51 9.81 -10.57 10.59
N ARG A 52 9.21 -11.02 11.70
CA ARG A 52 7.91 -11.69 11.60
C ARG A 52 6.92 -10.67 11.04
N PRO A 53 6.22 -10.96 9.92
CA PRO A 53 5.19 -10.07 9.41
C PRO A 53 4.23 -9.71 10.55
N ARG A 54 4.00 -8.41 10.76
CA ARG A 54 3.11 -7.97 11.84
C ARG A 54 1.72 -8.56 11.67
N ARG A 55 1.29 -8.77 10.42
CA ARG A 55 -0.01 -9.32 10.03
C ARG A 55 0.11 -10.31 8.88
N GLN A 56 -0.95 -11.09 8.68
CA GLN A 56 -1.12 -11.87 7.46
C GLN A 56 -1.66 -10.92 6.37
N TYR A 57 -0.84 -10.63 5.36
CA TYR A 57 -1.27 -9.81 4.23
C TYR A 57 -2.20 -10.60 3.32
N THR A 58 -3.35 -10.02 2.98
CA THR A 58 -4.36 -10.63 2.09
C THR A 58 -4.71 -9.68 0.96
N LYS A 59 -5.22 -10.25 -0.14
CA LYS A 59 -5.77 -9.48 -1.29
C LYS A 59 -6.73 -8.38 -0.82
N LEU A 60 -7.70 -8.76 0.01
CA LEU A 60 -8.76 -7.85 0.46
C LEU A 60 -8.18 -6.70 1.28
N MET A 61 -7.27 -7.01 2.21
CA MET A 61 -6.68 -6.00 3.09
C MET A 61 -5.86 -4.95 2.32
N LEU A 62 -5.09 -5.35 1.30
CA LEU A 62 -4.35 -4.39 0.47
C LEU A 62 -5.29 -3.51 -0.36
N PHE A 63 -6.33 -4.11 -0.94
CA PHE A 63 -7.35 -3.39 -1.69
C PHE A 63 -8.10 -2.37 -0.81
N GLU A 64 -8.60 -2.80 0.34
CA GLU A 64 -9.32 -1.94 1.28
C GLU A 64 -8.43 -0.82 1.82
N HIS A 65 -7.16 -1.11 2.13
CA HIS A 65 -6.20 -0.09 2.55
C HIS A 65 -6.00 0.98 1.47
N TYR A 66 -5.83 0.58 0.21
CA TYR A 66 -5.78 1.53 -0.91
C TYR A 66 -7.07 2.36 -0.99
N TYR A 67 -8.22 1.67 -1.04
CA TYR A 67 -9.53 2.30 -1.23
C TYR A 67 -9.84 3.31 -0.14
N GLN A 68 -9.58 2.99 1.13
CA GLN A 68 -9.80 3.90 2.25
C GLN A 68 -8.90 5.15 2.18
N ASN A 69 -7.62 4.98 1.83
CA ASN A 69 -6.68 6.09 1.76
C ASN A 69 -6.94 7.02 0.57
N VAL A 70 -7.37 6.48 -0.57
CA VAL A 70 -7.56 7.25 -1.79
C VAL A 70 -9.00 7.77 -1.92
N GLU A 71 -10.00 6.91 -1.76
CA GLU A 71 -11.39 7.19 -2.17
C GLU A 71 -12.26 7.76 -1.03
N THR A 72 -12.01 7.36 0.23
CA THR A 72 -12.92 7.71 1.35
C THR A 72 -12.43 8.87 2.22
N GLY A 73 -11.23 9.41 1.93
CA GLY A 73 -10.60 10.46 2.74
C GLY A 73 -10.01 9.99 4.08
N HIS A 74 -10.16 8.71 4.43
CA HIS A 74 -9.54 8.13 5.62
C HIS A 74 -8.03 7.92 5.40
N LYS A 75 -7.20 8.77 6.01
CA LYS A 75 -5.74 8.68 5.87
C LYS A 75 -5.14 7.83 6.99
N SER A 76 -4.38 6.79 6.63
CA SER A 76 -3.60 6.03 7.59
C SER A 76 -2.65 6.97 8.36
N PRO A 77 -2.56 6.85 9.71
CA PRO A 77 -1.77 7.76 10.53
C PRO A 77 -0.29 7.85 10.11
N HIS A 78 0.27 6.76 9.60
CA HIS A 78 1.67 6.64 9.23
C HIS A 78 1.93 6.73 7.73
N GLY A 79 0.91 6.98 6.90
CA GLY A 79 1.02 7.01 5.44
C GLY A 79 0.64 8.35 4.80
N LYS A 80 0.30 9.39 5.58
CA LYS A 80 -0.30 10.63 5.07
C LYS A 80 0.47 11.29 3.90
N ASP A 81 1.79 11.41 4.04
CA ASP A 81 2.68 11.96 3.03
C ASP A 81 2.76 11.09 1.77
N LEU A 82 2.79 9.77 1.93
CA LEU A 82 2.83 8.80 0.82
C LEU A 82 1.51 8.79 0.03
N VAL A 83 0.38 8.92 0.73
CA VAL A 83 -0.95 9.06 0.11
C VAL A 83 -1.03 10.38 -0.66
N ALA A 84 -0.55 11.48 -0.09
CA ALA A 84 -0.52 12.78 -0.76
C ALA A 84 0.35 12.73 -2.04
N GLU A 85 1.52 12.10 -1.96
CA GLU A 85 2.40 11.86 -3.12
C GLU A 85 1.68 11.07 -4.22
N HIS A 86 1.04 9.95 -3.87
CA HIS A 86 0.29 9.12 -4.83
C HIS A 86 -0.89 9.86 -5.46
N LYS A 87 -1.66 10.63 -4.67
CA LYS A 87 -2.76 11.46 -5.19
C LYS A 87 -2.28 12.55 -6.14
N TRP A 88 -1.15 13.18 -5.83
CA TRP A 88 -0.52 14.13 -6.74
C TRP A 88 -0.13 13.47 -8.06
N GLN A 89 0.41 12.24 -8.02
CA GLN A 89 0.73 11.45 -9.22
C GLN A 89 -0.53 11.10 -10.04
N LEU A 90 -1.68 10.87 -9.39
CA LEU A 90 -2.97 10.66 -10.05
C LEU A 90 -3.55 11.93 -10.69
N GLY A 91 -2.98 13.11 -10.42
CA GLY A 91 -3.56 14.39 -10.81
C GLY A 91 -4.76 14.80 -9.97
N GLU A 92 -4.98 14.16 -8.82
CA GLU A 92 -6.06 14.51 -7.89
C GLU A 92 -5.65 15.69 -6.99
N PRO A 93 -6.59 16.60 -6.65
CA PRO A 93 -6.32 17.66 -5.70
C PRO A 93 -6.01 17.09 -4.32
N VAL A 94 -4.80 17.37 -3.81
CA VAL A 94 -4.42 17.04 -2.42
C VAL A 94 -5.13 18.04 -1.50
N LEU A 95 -6.26 17.63 -0.92
CA LEU A 95 -6.95 18.46 0.07
C LEU A 95 -6.08 18.63 1.33
N PRO A 96 -5.90 19.87 1.82
CA PRO A 96 -5.05 20.20 2.98
C PRO A 96 -5.48 19.46 4.25
#